data_AF-A0A2E2BVF5-F1
#
_entry.id   AF-A0A2E2BVF5-F1
#
_cell.length_a   1.000
_cell.length_b   1.000
_cell.length_c   1.000
_cell.angle_alpha   90.00
_cell.angle_beta   90.00
_cell.angle_gamma   90.00
#
_symmetry.space_group_name_H-M   'P 1'
#
loop_
_entity.id
_entity.type
_entity.pdbx_description
1 polymer ?
#
loop_
_entity_poly.entity_id
_entity_poly.type
_entity_poly.pdbx_seq_one_letter_code
_entity_poly.pdbx_strand_id
1 'polypeptide(L)'
;MQNCLAVYTAKRAITGRKLAEIARSVGIDLRFMALGGQITGNTEAILSKALTGVNGGGLLIVGGFEEDQENLIDFDTRLSQGDQPALARKLNGGLLPWCELYSNKFDYEKACQLDAKAKAKLDGSVTKKQLPALKAAKHRYLIYNQSRKKKGTQLMKTLTPALAEAVDGIIADFQR
;
A
#
# COMPACT_ATOMS: atom_id res chain seq x y z
N MET A 1 -4.27 -16.44 6.67
CA MET A 1 -4.01 -15.06 7.14
C MET A 1 -4.29 -14.11 6.00
N GLN A 2 -5.04 -13.04 6.25
CA GLN A 2 -5.26 -12.00 5.26
C GLN A 2 -3.95 -11.21 5.06
N ASN A 3 -3.34 -11.36 3.90
CA ASN A 3 -2.07 -10.72 3.53
C ASN A 3 -2.27 -9.53 2.59
N CYS A 4 -3.50 -9.24 2.18
CA CYS A 4 -3.81 -8.12 1.30
C CYS A 4 -5.14 -7.48 1.68
N LEU A 5 -5.14 -6.15 1.70
CA LEU A 5 -6.35 -5.32 1.74
C LEU A 5 -6.41 -4.45 0.50
N ALA A 6 -7.62 -4.26 -0.03
CA ALA A 6 -7.86 -3.39 -1.15
C ALA A 6 -8.71 -2.19 -0.74
N VAL A 7 -8.33 -1.00 -1.21
CA VAL A 7 -9.17 0.21 -1.15
C VAL A 7 -9.62 0.56 -2.56
N TYR A 8 -10.93 0.61 -2.78
CA TYR A 8 -11.54 1.00 -4.04
C TYR A 8 -12.15 2.39 -3.91
N THR A 9 -11.91 3.27 -4.87
CA THR A 9 -12.48 4.62 -4.85
C THR A 9 -12.83 5.11 -6.25
N ALA A 10 -13.84 5.96 -6.31
CA ALA A 10 -14.19 6.74 -7.51
C ALA A 10 -13.40 8.06 -7.59
N LYS A 11 -12.72 8.49 -6.51
CA LYS A 11 -11.89 9.69 -6.48
C LYS A 11 -10.63 9.51 -7.31
N ARG A 12 -10.01 10.63 -7.69
CA ARG A 12 -8.72 10.64 -8.39
C ARG A 12 -7.64 9.98 -7.54
N ALA A 13 -6.68 9.34 -8.20
CA ALA A 13 -5.55 8.74 -7.51
C ALA A 13 -4.74 9.79 -6.71
N ILE A 14 -4.51 9.53 -5.43
CA ILE A 14 -3.63 10.35 -4.58
C ILE A 14 -2.15 10.22 -4.97
N THR A 15 -1.33 11.15 -4.49
CA THR A 15 0.14 11.12 -4.61
C THR A 15 0.79 10.38 -3.45
N GLY A 16 2.07 10.02 -3.57
CA GLY A 16 2.85 9.49 -2.45
C GLY A 16 2.94 10.45 -1.27
N ARG A 17 3.03 11.77 -1.53
CA ARG A 17 2.99 12.79 -0.47
C ARG A 17 1.70 12.73 0.32
N LYS A 18 0.55 12.68 -0.36
CA LYS A 18 -0.74 12.60 0.32
C LYS A 18 -0.89 11.31 1.13
N LEU A 19 -0.38 10.18 0.62
CA LEU A 19 -0.36 8.95 1.40
C LEU A 19 0.51 9.05 2.66
N ALA A 20 1.67 9.72 2.58
CA ALA A 20 2.54 9.96 3.72
C ALA A 20 1.89 10.87 4.78
N GLU A 21 1.07 11.84 4.37
CA GLU A 21 0.29 12.67 5.29
C GLU A 21 -0.81 11.86 5.99
N ILE A 22 -1.53 11.02 5.24
CA ILE A 22 -2.56 10.13 5.79
C ILE A 22 -1.94 9.19 6.83
N ALA A 23 -0.82 8.55 6.49
CA ALA A 23 -0.12 7.66 7.41
C ALA A 23 0.35 8.37 8.69
N ARG A 24 0.88 9.60 8.56
CA ARG A 24 1.29 10.40 9.73
C ARG A 24 0.12 10.76 10.64
N SER A 25 -1.08 10.99 10.08
CA SER A 25 -2.29 11.25 10.90
C SER A 25 -2.70 10.08 11.79
N VAL A 26 -2.22 8.87 11.49
CA VAL A 26 -2.44 7.66 12.29
C VAL A 26 -1.15 7.15 12.94
N GLY A 27 -0.14 8.02 13.11
CA GLY A 27 1.09 7.73 13.84
C GLY A 27 2.06 6.81 13.10
N ILE A 28 2.03 6.80 11.77
CA ILE A 28 2.92 5.98 10.93
C ILE A 28 3.80 6.87 10.06
N ASP A 29 5.10 6.74 10.22
CA ASP A 29 6.08 7.35 9.31
C ASP A 29 6.37 6.41 8.14
N LEU A 30 6.09 6.87 6.91
CA LEU A 30 6.33 6.09 5.70
C LEU A 30 7.67 6.40 5.05
N ARG A 31 8.35 5.36 4.57
CA ARG A 31 9.39 5.45 3.53
C ARG A 31 8.93 4.71 2.29
N PHE A 32 9.24 5.28 1.14
CA PHE A 32 8.85 4.75 -0.17
C PHE A 32 10.07 4.24 -0.91
N MET A 33 9.95 3.06 -1.50
CA MET A 33 10.96 2.49 -2.40
C MET A 33 10.27 1.81 -3.59
N ALA A 34 10.91 1.75 -4.76
CA ALA A 34 10.37 0.95 -5.87
C ALA A 34 10.59 -0.56 -5.64
N LEU A 35 9.65 -1.38 -6.10
CA LEU A 35 9.83 -2.83 -6.18
C LEU A 35 10.68 -3.21 -7.39
N GLY A 36 11.64 -4.13 -7.22
CA GLY A 36 12.38 -4.77 -8.31
C GLY A 36 13.48 -3.94 -9.00
N GLY A 37 13.95 -2.84 -8.41
CA GLY A 37 15.03 -2.00 -8.97
C GLY A 37 15.93 -1.39 -7.89
N GLN A 38 16.98 -0.65 -8.29
CA GLN A 38 17.84 0.08 -7.36
C GLN A 38 16.99 1.02 -6.49
N ILE A 39 17.14 0.87 -5.18
CA ILE A 39 16.34 1.52 -4.14
C ILE A 39 16.73 3.01 -3.96
N THR A 40 17.78 3.45 -4.64
CA THR A 40 18.31 4.82 -4.56
C THR A 40 17.62 5.77 -5.55
N GLY A 41 16.91 6.77 -5.02
CA GLY A 41 16.72 8.06 -5.72
C GLY A 41 15.34 8.36 -6.31
N ASN A 42 14.32 7.50 -6.14
CA ASN A 42 12.99 7.77 -6.69
C ASN A 42 11.96 8.31 -5.68
N THR A 43 12.34 8.50 -4.41
CA THR A 43 11.44 9.00 -3.35
C THR A 43 10.75 10.30 -3.77
N GLU A 44 11.48 11.28 -4.30
CA GLU A 44 10.88 12.55 -4.75
C GLU A 44 9.90 12.36 -5.90
N ALA A 45 10.20 11.46 -6.83
CA ALA A 45 9.31 11.12 -7.94
C ALA A 45 8.03 10.43 -7.45
N ILE A 46 8.13 9.57 -6.44
CA ILE A 46 6.99 8.88 -5.82
C ILE A 46 6.12 9.87 -5.04
N LEU A 47 6.75 10.81 -4.32
CA LEU A 47 6.05 11.82 -3.54
C LEU A 47 5.30 12.81 -4.43
N SER A 48 5.83 13.14 -5.61
CA SER A 48 5.26 14.15 -6.52
C SER A 48 4.25 13.61 -7.53
N LYS A 49 4.32 12.33 -7.93
CA LYS A 49 3.40 11.73 -8.92
C LYS A 49 2.18 11.10 -8.26
N ALA A 50 1.08 11.04 -9.01
CA ALA A 50 -0.05 10.19 -8.66
C ALA A 50 0.42 8.73 -8.58
N LEU A 51 -0.02 7.99 -7.56
CA LEU A 51 0.47 6.63 -7.29
C LEU A 51 0.22 5.65 -8.45
N THR A 52 -0.80 5.88 -9.27
CA THR A 52 -1.06 5.10 -10.51
C THR A 52 -0.06 5.37 -11.64
N GLY A 53 0.75 6.42 -11.54
CA GLY A 53 1.75 6.83 -12.53
C GLY A 53 3.20 6.59 -12.09
N VAL A 54 3.41 5.88 -10.99
CA VAL A 54 4.75 5.46 -10.56
C VAL A 54 5.17 4.23 -11.39
N ASN A 55 6.23 4.38 -12.16
CA ASN A 55 6.80 3.28 -12.96
C ASN A 55 7.33 2.17 -12.03
N GLY A 56 7.07 0.90 -12.38
CA GLY A 56 7.44 -0.27 -11.57
C GLY A 56 6.26 -0.99 -10.90
N GLY A 57 5.04 -0.46 -11.02
CA GLY A 57 3.79 -1.16 -10.67
C GLY A 57 3.48 -1.27 -9.18
N GLY A 58 4.49 -1.27 -8.31
CA GLY A 58 4.30 -1.25 -6.86
C GLY A 58 5.42 -0.54 -6.09
N LEU A 59 5.04 -0.05 -4.92
CA LEU A 59 5.86 0.69 -3.98
C LEU A 59 6.05 -0.15 -2.72
N LEU A 60 7.28 -0.29 -2.26
CA LEU A 60 7.52 -0.75 -0.91
C LEU A 60 7.27 0.43 0.05
N ILE A 61 6.34 0.22 0.97
CA ILE A 61 6.02 1.13 2.05
C ILE A 61 6.62 0.54 3.32
N VAL A 62 7.65 1.17 3.85
CA VAL A 62 8.14 0.88 5.20
C VAL A 62 7.42 1.81 6.16
N GLY A 63 6.73 1.24 7.13
CA GLY A 63 6.18 2.00 8.24
C GLY A 63 7.14 1.93 9.42
N GLY A 64 7.28 3.01 10.17
CA GLY A 64 7.67 2.90 11.57
C GLY A 64 6.59 3.54 12.44
N PHE A 65 6.27 2.85 13.54
CA PHE A 65 5.51 3.43 14.64
C PHE A 65 6.45 4.20 15.56
N GLU A 66 5.93 4.84 16.60
CA GLU A 66 6.73 5.63 17.55
C GLU A 66 7.89 4.82 18.15
N GLU A 67 7.69 3.53 18.43
CA GLU A 67 8.75 2.67 18.96
C GLU A 67 9.84 2.26 17.94
N ASP A 68 9.62 2.55 16.66
CA ASP A 68 10.52 2.12 15.57
C ASP A 68 11.46 3.26 15.09
N GLN A 69 11.45 4.43 15.75
CA GLN A 69 12.17 5.63 15.29
C GLN A 69 13.68 5.44 15.10
N GLU A 70 14.38 4.75 16.03
CA GLU A 70 15.81 4.45 15.86
C GLU A 70 16.05 3.54 14.64
N ASN A 71 15.18 2.56 14.43
CA ASN A 71 15.27 1.67 13.29
C ASN A 71 15.01 2.41 11.97
N LEU A 72 14.10 3.38 11.97
CA LEU A 72 13.83 4.27 10.84
C LEU A 72 15.02 5.19 10.53
N ILE A 73 15.66 5.79 11.54
CA ILE A 73 16.84 6.65 11.35
C ILE A 73 18.00 5.85 10.72
N ASP A 74 18.29 4.66 11.23
CA ASP A 74 19.31 3.79 10.62
C ASP A 74 18.86 3.34 9.21
N PHE A 75 17.57 3.06 8.99
CA PHE A 75 17.05 2.74 7.65
C PHE A 75 17.29 3.88 6.66
N ASP A 76 16.98 5.12 7.02
CA ASP A 76 17.21 6.31 6.19
C ASP A 76 18.69 6.54 5.90
N THR A 77 19.55 6.25 6.88
CA THR A 77 21.01 6.29 6.72
C THR A 77 21.48 5.24 5.71
N ARG A 78 21.00 4.00 5.80
CA ARG A 78 21.34 2.96 4.80
C ARG A 78 20.78 3.26 3.42
N LEU A 79 19.59 3.87 3.38
CA LEU A 79 18.94 4.29 2.14
C LEU A 79 19.76 5.37 1.42
N SER A 80 20.23 6.39 2.15
CA SER A 80 21.07 7.45 1.59
C SER A 80 22.46 6.97 1.15
N GLN A 81 22.99 5.95 1.82
CA GLN A 81 24.25 5.28 1.45
C GLN A 81 24.09 4.27 0.29
N GLY A 82 22.86 3.96 -0.12
CA GLY A 82 22.58 2.93 -1.12
C GLY A 82 22.92 1.50 -0.69
N ASP A 83 23.01 1.23 0.62
CA ASP A 83 23.39 -0.07 1.19
C ASP A 83 22.23 -1.09 1.09
N GLN A 84 22.06 -1.65 -0.11
CA GLN A 84 21.01 -2.64 -0.41
C GLN A 84 21.04 -3.86 0.53
N PRO A 85 22.21 -4.47 0.80
CA PRO A 85 22.28 -5.60 1.72
C PRO A 85 21.83 -5.27 3.14
N ALA A 86 22.10 -4.06 3.67
CA ALA A 86 21.63 -3.66 4.99
C ALA A 86 20.11 -3.43 5.01
N LEU A 87 19.54 -2.77 4.00
CA LEU A 87 18.10 -2.57 3.88
C LEU A 87 17.35 -3.91 3.80
N ALA A 88 17.83 -4.85 2.97
CA ALA A 88 17.26 -6.19 2.87
C ALA A 88 17.31 -6.94 4.20
N ARG A 89 18.43 -6.84 4.95
CA ARG A 89 18.54 -7.45 6.29
C ARG A 89 17.55 -6.86 7.28
N LYS A 90 17.30 -5.55 7.27
CA LYS A 90 16.28 -4.93 8.14
C LYS A 90 14.87 -5.42 7.83
N LEU A 91 14.50 -5.45 6.55
CA LEU A 91 13.17 -5.87 6.10
C LEU A 91 12.94 -7.37 6.33
N ASN A 92 13.94 -8.21 6.02
CA ASN A 92 13.86 -9.66 6.20
C ASN A 92 14.02 -10.10 7.66
N GLY A 93 14.81 -9.37 8.46
CA GLY A 93 14.97 -9.57 9.90
C GLY A 93 13.75 -9.12 10.72
N GLY A 94 12.81 -8.41 10.08
CA GLY A 94 11.60 -7.91 10.71
C GLY A 94 11.89 -6.85 11.78
N LEU A 95 12.90 -6.01 11.54
CA LEU A 95 13.20 -4.82 12.36
C LEU A 95 12.24 -3.68 12.05
N LEU A 96 11.70 -3.63 10.83
CA LEU A 96 10.69 -2.67 10.41
C LEU A 96 9.53 -3.37 9.70
N PRO A 97 8.28 -2.98 9.96
CA PRO A 97 7.16 -3.45 9.16
C PRO A 97 7.18 -2.83 7.78
N TRP A 98 6.80 -3.63 6.78
CA TRP A 98 6.70 -3.15 5.42
C TRP A 98 5.59 -3.86 4.67
N CYS A 99 5.06 -3.17 3.67
CA CYS A 99 4.02 -3.65 2.76
C CYS A 99 4.37 -3.26 1.32
N GLU A 100 3.88 -4.03 0.36
CA GLU A 100 3.86 -3.63 -1.04
C GLU A 100 2.52 -2.93 -1.33
N LEU A 101 2.58 -1.72 -1.87
CA LEU A 101 1.44 -0.99 -2.37
C LEU A 101 1.41 -1.05 -3.90
N TYR A 102 0.35 -1.60 -4.47
CA TYR A 102 0.06 -1.51 -5.91
C TYR A 102 -1.13 -0.59 -6.13
N SER A 103 -0.98 0.42 -6.99
CA SER A 103 -2.03 1.40 -7.28
C SER A 103 -2.35 1.36 -8.78
N ASN A 104 -3.58 1.00 -9.14
CA ASN A 104 -3.98 0.83 -10.54
C ASN A 104 -5.33 1.48 -10.84
N LYS A 105 -5.59 1.73 -12.13
CA LYS A 105 -6.97 1.97 -12.59
C LYS A 105 -7.80 0.70 -12.36
N PHE A 106 -9.06 0.88 -12.04
CA PHE A 106 -10.01 -0.19 -11.79
C PHE A 106 -11.25 -0.02 -12.65
N ASP A 107 -11.73 -1.13 -13.19
CA ASP A 107 -12.97 -1.24 -13.94
C ASP A 107 -13.64 -2.53 -13.49
N TYR A 108 -14.81 -2.40 -12.86
CA TYR A 108 -15.51 -3.53 -12.26
C TYR A 108 -15.93 -4.57 -13.30
N GLU A 109 -16.42 -4.15 -14.47
CA GLU A 109 -16.88 -5.06 -15.52
C GLU A 109 -15.70 -5.84 -16.10
N LYS A 110 -14.58 -5.16 -16.38
CA LYS A 110 -13.35 -5.84 -16.82
C LYS A 110 -12.79 -6.78 -15.75
N ALA A 111 -12.85 -6.39 -14.48
CA ALA A 111 -12.39 -7.23 -13.38
C ALA A 111 -13.28 -8.47 -13.21
N CYS A 112 -14.60 -8.36 -13.43
CA CYS A 112 -15.53 -9.48 -13.40
C CYS A 112 -15.32 -10.49 -14.55
N GLN A 113 -14.69 -10.06 -15.64
CA GLN A 113 -14.40 -10.90 -16.82
C GLN A 113 -13.07 -11.66 -16.72
N LEU A 114 -12.29 -11.47 -15.65
CA LEU A 114 -10.99 -12.15 -15.48
C LEU A 114 -11.13 -13.67 -15.38
N ASP A 115 -12.12 -14.16 -14.63
CA ASP A 115 -12.45 -15.58 -14.53
C ASP A 115 -13.90 -15.80 -14.07
N ALA A 116 -14.38 -17.04 -14.13
CA ALA A 116 -15.77 -17.40 -13.80
C ALA A 116 -16.19 -17.11 -12.34
N LYS A 117 -15.24 -16.92 -11.42
CA LYS A 117 -15.47 -16.65 -9.99
C LYS A 117 -15.18 -15.20 -9.61
N ALA A 118 -14.55 -14.40 -10.49
CA ALA A 118 -14.09 -13.05 -10.19
C ALA A 118 -15.22 -12.15 -9.71
N LYS A 119 -16.38 -12.20 -10.36
CA LYS A 119 -17.58 -11.47 -9.93
C LYS A 119 -18.04 -11.85 -8.53
N ALA A 120 -18.14 -13.15 -8.24
CA ALA A 120 -18.57 -13.64 -6.93
C ALA A 120 -17.56 -13.24 -5.83
N LYS A 121 -16.26 -13.30 -6.13
CA LYS A 121 -15.19 -12.84 -5.22
C LYS A 121 -15.32 -11.35 -4.92
N LEU A 122 -15.49 -10.50 -5.94
CA LEU A 122 -15.63 -9.06 -5.76
C LEU A 122 -16.90 -8.69 -5.01
N ASP A 123 -18.05 -9.25 -5.41
CA ASP A 123 -19.33 -8.97 -4.76
C ASP A 123 -19.35 -9.46 -3.30
N GLY A 124 -18.72 -10.61 -3.02
CA GLY A 124 -18.59 -11.17 -1.68
C GLY A 124 -17.56 -10.49 -0.79
N SER A 125 -16.67 -9.67 -1.36
CA SER A 125 -15.63 -8.96 -0.60
C SER A 125 -16.12 -7.68 0.09
N VAL A 126 -17.35 -7.26 -0.19
CA VAL A 126 -17.97 -6.04 0.36
C VAL A 126 -19.41 -6.33 0.81
N THR A 127 -19.96 -5.44 1.63
CA THR A 127 -21.38 -5.53 1.98
C THR A 127 -22.27 -5.15 0.80
N LYS A 128 -23.54 -5.62 0.80
CA LYS A 128 -24.53 -5.23 -0.23
C LYS A 128 -24.67 -3.71 -0.39
N LYS A 129 -24.52 -2.95 0.70
CA LYS A 129 -24.58 -1.47 0.70
C LYS A 129 -23.38 -0.82 0.00
N GLN A 130 -22.22 -1.46 0.02
CA GLN A 130 -20.98 -0.97 -0.60
C GLN A 130 -20.85 -1.39 -2.07
N LEU A 131 -21.64 -2.37 -2.53
CA LEU A 131 -21.59 -2.88 -3.90
C LEU A 131 -21.76 -1.79 -4.98
N PRO A 132 -22.68 -0.80 -4.85
CA PRO A 132 -22.75 0.30 -5.81
C PRO A 132 -21.46 1.12 -5.88
N ALA A 133 -20.83 1.40 -4.73
CA ALA A 133 -19.57 2.12 -4.67
C ALA A 133 -18.42 1.30 -5.30
N LEU A 134 -18.40 -0.02 -5.10
CA LEU A 134 -17.43 -0.91 -5.73
C LEU A 134 -17.54 -0.85 -7.26
N LYS A 135 -18.76 -0.92 -7.80
CA LYS A 135 -19.04 -0.85 -9.24
C LYS A 135 -18.66 0.51 -9.84
N ALA A 136 -18.82 1.58 -9.06
CA ALA A 136 -18.48 2.94 -9.48
C ALA A 136 -16.98 3.27 -9.38
N ALA A 137 -16.20 2.48 -8.64
CA ALA A 137 -14.79 2.74 -8.41
C ALA A 137 -13.98 2.78 -9.73
N LYS A 138 -12.98 3.67 -9.76
CA LYS A 138 -12.09 3.92 -10.91
C LYS A 138 -10.63 3.66 -10.58
N HIS A 139 -10.32 3.56 -9.30
CA HIS A 139 -8.98 3.31 -8.79
C HIS A 139 -9.02 2.25 -7.70
N ARG A 140 -7.94 1.47 -7.63
CA ARG A 140 -7.73 0.47 -6.59
C ARG A 140 -6.32 0.56 -6.05
N TYR A 141 -6.22 0.60 -4.73
CA TYR A 141 -4.99 0.44 -3.97
C TYR A 141 -4.98 -0.96 -3.37
N LEU A 142 -3.91 -1.72 -3.56
CA LEU A 142 -3.70 -3.03 -2.95
C LEU A 142 -2.51 -2.92 -2.01
N ILE A 143 -2.73 -3.20 -0.72
CA ILE A 143 -1.69 -3.16 0.30
C ILE A 143 -1.42 -4.60 0.72
N TYR A 144 -0.29 -5.15 0.28
CA TYR A 144 0.15 -6.51 0.60
C TYR A 144 1.14 -6.49 1.75
N ASN A 145 0.82 -7.18 2.84
CA ASN A 145 1.78 -7.48 3.89
C ASN A 145 2.73 -8.59 3.42
N GLN A 146 3.98 -8.21 3.17
CA GLN A 146 5.09 -9.13 2.89
C GLN A 146 6.07 -9.25 4.07
N SER A 147 5.84 -8.50 5.16
CA SER A 147 6.65 -8.60 6.36
C SER A 147 6.46 -9.96 7.02
N ARG A 148 7.58 -10.59 7.39
CA ARG A 148 7.60 -11.91 8.05
C ARG A 148 7.15 -11.88 9.52
N LYS A 149 6.74 -10.73 10.07
CA LYS A 149 6.36 -10.54 11.49
C LYS A 149 5.03 -9.79 11.67
N LYS A 150 4.45 -9.89 12.89
CA LYS A 150 3.15 -9.31 13.30
C LYS A 150 2.98 -7.82 12.94
N LYS A 151 4.04 -7.02 13.01
CA LYS A 151 3.97 -5.56 12.76
C LYS A 151 3.58 -5.22 11.31
N GLY A 152 3.84 -6.08 10.31
CA GLY A 152 3.38 -5.83 8.94
C GLY A 152 1.86 -5.87 8.79
N THR A 153 1.20 -6.77 9.52
CA THR A 153 -0.26 -6.81 9.58
C THR A 153 -0.82 -5.57 10.26
N GLN A 154 -0.14 -5.06 11.29
CA GLN A 154 -0.52 -3.81 11.96
C GLN A 154 -0.41 -2.61 11.01
N LEU A 155 0.72 -2.47 10.30
CA LEU A 155 0.90 -1.44 9.27
C LEU A 155 -0.24 -1.46 8.25
N MET A 156 -0.53 -2.63 7.67
CA MET A 156 -1.62 -2.80 6.70
C MET A 156 -2.98 -2.43 7.32
N LYS A 157 -3.29 -2.93 8.52
CA LYS A 157 -4.59 -2.72 9.18
C LYS A 157 -4.81 -1.30 9.71
N THR A 158 -3.76 -0.55 10.02
CA THR A 158 -3.88 0.85 10.45
C THR A 158 -3.91 1.79 9.26
N LEU A 159 -3.09 1.55 8.23
CA LEU A 159 -3.03 2.40 7.04
C LEU A 159 -4.27 2.26 6.14
N THR A 160 -4.79 1.05 5.96
CA THR A 160 -5.91 0.80 5.02
C THR A 160 -7.17 1.59 5.38
N PRO A 161 -7.66 1.61 6.63
CA PRO A 161 -8.82 2.41 7.01
C PRO A 161 -8.58 3.92 6.84
N ALA A 162 -7.43 4.42 7.25
CA ALA A 162 -7.08 5.83 7.10
C ALA A 162 -7.04 6.25 5.62
N LEU A 163 -6.50 5.40 4.76
CA LEU A 163 -6.51 5.60 3.31
C LEU A 163 -7.94 5.59 2.78
N ALA A 164 -8.76 4.61 3.16
CA ALA A 164 -10.14 4.48 2.71
C ALA A 164 -10.96 5.72 3.09
N GLU A 165 -10.86 6.19 4.33
CA GLU A 165 -11.51 7.41 4.79
C GLU A 165 -11.08 8.63 3.96
N ALA A 166 -9.77 8.83 3.78
CA ALA A 166 -9.24 9.99 3.07
C ALA A 166 -9.61 10.07 1.58
N VAL A 167 -10.01 8.95 0.97
CA VAL A 167 -10.36 8.88 -0.46
C VAL A 167 -11.83 8.56 -0.70
N ASP A 168 -12.69 8.66 0.32
CA ASP A 168 -14.09 8.20 0.27
C ASP A 168 -14.20 6.79 -0.34
N GLY A 169 -13.27 5.92 0.03
CA GLY A 169 -13.08 4.59 -0.51
C GLY A 169 -13.76 3.52 0.33
N ILE A 170 -13.96 2.36 -0.30
CA ILE A 170 -14.42 1.16 0.39
C ILE A 170 -13.25 0.18 0.52
N ILE A 171 -13.18 -0.47 1.68
CA ILE A 171 -12.25 -1.55 1.91
C ILE A 171 -12.91 -2.83 1.43
N ALA A 172 -12.18 -3.63 0.66
CA ALA A 172 -12.59 -4.98 0.32
C ALA A 172 -11.47 -5.98 0.62
N ASP A 173 -11.87 -7.17 1.02
CA ASP A 173 -10.95 -8.29 1.19
C ASP A 173 -10.47 -8.75 -0.18
N PHE A 174 -9.16 -8.63 -0.44
CA PHE A 174 -8.58 -9.16 -1.67
C PHE A 174 -8.10 -10.59 -1.42
N GLN A 175 -8.91 -11.58 -1.81
CA GLN A 175 -8.49 -12.97 -1.90
C GLN A 175 -8.05 -13.24 -3.34
N ARG A 176 -6.77 -13.55 -3.57
CA ARG A 176 -6.31 -14.10 -4.85
C ARG A 176 -7.00 -15.44 -5.09
#